data_AF-A0ABD0NLP5-F1
#
_entry.id   AF-A0ABD0NLP5-F1
#
_cell.length_a   1.000
_cell.length_b   1.000
_cell.length_c   1.000
_cell.angle_alpha   90.00
_cell.angle_beta   90.00
_cell.angle_gamma   90.00
#
_symmetry.space_group_name_H-M   'P 1'
#
loop_
_entity.id
_entity.type
_entity.pdbx_description
1 polymer ?
#
loop_
_entity_poly.entity_id
_entity_poly.type
_entity_poly.pdbx_seq_one_letter_code
_entity_poly.pdbx_strand_id
1 'polypeptide(L)' 'VRLDPKGKYYNAFIQEVGTQTTAVTVFIEELGEKHLVPLTNLKPVNPVPAWNITPSRKGNSYNHPEQYPGEI' A
#
# COMPACT_ATOMS: atom_id res chain seq x y z
N VAL A 1 -4.55 -11.62 9.21
CA VAL A 1 -3.82 -12.90 9.13
C VAL A 1 -4.71 -14.03 9.62
N ARG A 2 -4.80 -15.15 8.90
CA ARG A 2 -5.56 -16.33 9.35
C ARG A 2 -4.59 -17.48 9.67
N LEU A 3 -4.67 -18.01 10.90
CA LEU A 3 -3.83 -19.13 11.35
C LEU A 3 -4.47 -20.49 11.01
N ASP A 4 -5.76 -20.66 11.30
CA ASP A 4 -6.49 -21.89 11.01
C ASP A 4 -7.32 -21.80 9.72
N PRO A 5 -7.46 -22.87 8.91
CA PRO A 5 -8.25 -22.84 7.67
C PRO A 5 -9.70 -22.34 7.84
N LYS A 6 -10.31 -22.57 9.00
CA LYS A 6 -11.67 -22.12 9.35
C LYS A 6 -11.68 -21.03 10.43
N GLY A 7 -10.51 -20.48 10.78
CA GLY A 7 -10.34 -19.48 11.83
C GLY A 7 -10.66 -18.05 11.39
N LYS A 8 -10.71 -17.15 12.37
CA LYS A 8 -10.85 -15.70 12.14
C LYS A 8 -9.57 -15.08 11.58
N TYR A 9 -9.70 -13.85 11.07
CA TYR A 9 -8.54 -13.03 10.74
C TYR A 9 -8.14 -12.16 11.94
N TYR A 10 -6.85 -12.15 12.24
CA TYR A 10 -6.22 -11.31 13.24
C TYR A 10 -5.57 -10.09 12.58
N ASN A 11 -5.53 -8.96 13.30
CA ASN A 11 -4.66 -7.85 12.92
C ASN A 11 -3.20 -8.26 13.12
N ALA A 12 -2.35 -7.82 12.20
CA ALA A 12 -0.93 -8.14 12.24
C ALA A 12 -0.13 -7.13 11.42
N PHE A 13 1.15 -7.06 11.73
CA PHE A 13 2.13 -6.27 10.98
C PHE A 13 3.11 -7.20 10.29
N ILE A 14 3.41 -6.92 9.02
CA ILE A 14 4.48 -7.63 8.31
C ILE A 14 5.80 -7.19 8.95
N GLN A 15 6.58 -8.17 9.40
CA GLN A 15 7.89 -7.92 10.01
C GLN A 15 9.00 -8.13 8.98
N GLU A 16 8.91 -9.22 8.22
CA GLU A 16 9.95 -9.60 7.27
C GLU A 16 9.37 -10.39 6.10
N VAL A 17 9.90 -10.13 4.91
CA VAL A 17 9.73 -10.96 3.72
C VAL A 17 11.04 -11.72 3.52
N GLY A 18 11.05 -13.00 3.89
CA GLY A 18 12.21 -13.87 3.75
C GLY A 18 12.44 -14.30 2.30
N THR A 19 13.25 -15.35 2.12
CA THR A 19 13.51 -15.94 0.79
C THR A 19 12.34 -16.76 0.25
N GLN A 20 11.36 -17.11 1.09
CA GLN A 20 10.16 -17.81 0.69
C GLN A 20 9.19 -16.87 -0.03
N THR A 21 8.95 -17.13 -1.30
CA THR A 21 8.06 -16.33 -2.15
C THR A 21 6.58 -16.52 -1.83
N THR A 22 6.22 -17.53 -1.05
CA THR A 22 4.84 -17.92 -0.77
C THR A 22 4.37 -17.64 0.66
N ALA A 23 5.28 -17.21 1.54
CA ALA A 23 4.99 -16.97 2.96
C ALA A 23 5.81 -15.81 3.49
N VAL A 24 5.29 -15.13 4.51
CA VAL A 24 5.96 -14.00 5.17
C VAL A 24 5.87 -14.12 6.67
N THR A 25 6.82 -13.51 7.36
CA THR A 25 6.80 -13.43 8.82
C THR A 25 6.02 -12.21 9.24
N VAL A 26 4.95 -12.44 10.01
CA VAL A 26 4.06 -11.41 10.54
C VAL A 26 4.06 -11.46 12.06
N PHE A 27 3.88 -10.31 12.70
CA PHE A 27 3.63 -10.20 14.14
C PHE A 27 2.14 -10.03 14.37
N ILE A 28 1.53 -10.93 15.14
CA ILE A 28 0.09 -10.91 15.43
C ILE A 28 -0.15 -10.09 16.68
N GLU A 29 -0.86 -8.97 16.55
CA GLU A 29 -1.06 -7.98 17.61
C GLU A 29 -1.71 -8.57 18.86
N GLU A 30 -2.77 -9.38 18.69
CA GLU A 30 -3.49 -10.00 19.81
C GLU A 30 -2.66 -11.06 20.55
N LEU A 31 -1.69 -11.69 19.87
CA LEU A 31 -0.90 -12.79 20.45
C LEU A 31 0.46 -12.31 20.99
N GLY A 32 0.99 -11.20 20.48
CA GLY A 32 2.33 -10.75 20.84
C GLY A 32 3.45 -11.62 20.25
N GLU A 33 3.15 -12.41 19.22
CA GLU A 33 4.07 -13.43 18.67
C GLU A 33 4.29 -13.27 17.16
N LYS A 34 5.46 -13.74 16.69
CA LYS A 34 5.81 -13.79 15.26
C LYS A 34 5.43 -15.15 14.66
N HIS A 35 4.75 -15.13 13.53
CA HIS A 35 4.32 -16.31 12.79
C HIS A 35 4.73 -16.23 11.33
N LEU A 36 5.18 -17.36 10.78
CA LEU A 36 5.37 -17.53 9.34
C LEU A 36 4.05 -17.97 8.72
N VAL A 37 3.47 -17.13 7.87
CA VAL A 37 2.10 -17.33 7.35
C VAL A 37 2.09 -17.27 5.82
N PRO A 38 1.36 -18.17 5.14
CA PRO A 38 1.18 -18.12 3.69
C PRO A 38 0.52 -16.82 3.24
N LEU A 39 0.95 -16.30 2.09
CA LEU A 39 0.37 -15.08 1.49
C LEU A 39 -1.14 -15.22 1.23
N THR A 40 -1.63 -16.43 0.93
CA THR A 40 -3.06 -16.74 0.73
C THR A 40 -3.92 -16.56 1.99
N ASN A 41 -3.29 -16.52 3.17
CA ASN A 41 -3.95 -16.32 4.45
C ASN A 41 -3.85 -14.87 4.96
N LEU A 42 -3.35 -13.95 4.13
CA LEU A 42 -3.34 -12.52 4.41
C LEU A 42 -4.54 -11.84 3.75
N LYS A 43 -5.08 -10.85 4.46
CA LYS A 43 -6.04 -9.91 3.89
C LYS A 43 -5.50 -8.50 4.15
N PRO A 44 -5.57 -7.60 3.16
CA PRO A 44 -5.24 -6.21 3.39
C PRO A 44 -6.18 -5.64 4.46
N VAL A 45 -5.62 -4.88 5.39
CA VAL A 45 -6.44 -4.07 6.28
C VAL A 45 -7.17 -3.07 5.39
N ASN A 46 -8.47 -2.86 5.62
CA ASN A 46 -9.27 -1.93 4.83
C ASN A 46 -8.50 -0.61 4.70
N PRO A 47 -8.20 -0.14 3.47
CA PRO A 47 -7.56 1.15 3.32
C PRO A 47 -8.51 2.18 3.93
N VAL A 48 -8.03 2.86 4.98
CA VAL A 48 -8.73 4.04 5.49
C VAL A 48 -8.88 4.97 4.28
N PRO A 49 -10.09 5.50 3.97
CA PRO A 49 -10.24 6.43 2.86
C PRO A 49 -9.19 7.53 3.04
N ALA A 50 -8.31 7.68 2.05
CA ALA A 50 -7.23 8.65 2.09
C ALA A 50 -7.86 10.04 2.33
N TRP A 51 -7.72 10.55 3.55
CA TRP A 51 -8.29 11.80 3.98
C TRP A 51 -7.54 12.94 3.28
N ASN A 52 -7.98 13.33 2.08
CA ASN A 52 -7.49 14.46 1.28
C ASN A 52 -6.39 14.14 0.26
N ILE A 53 -6.65 13.23 -0.67
CA ILE A 53 -6.16 13.47 -2.03
C ILE A 53 -7.33 14.07 -2.81
N THR A 54 -7.42 15.38 -2.83
CA THR A 54 -8.36 16.11 -3.68
C THR A 54 -8.07 15.74 -5.14
N PRO A 55 -9.01 15.10 -5.87
CA PRO A 55 -8.79 14.81 -7.28
C PRO A 55 -8.84 16.12 -8.08
N SER A 56 -7.73 16.43 -8.74
CA SER A 56 -7.52 17.28 -9.92
C SER A 56 -8.55 18.39 -10.21
N ARG A 57 -8.16 19.66 -10.01
CA ARG A 57 -8.76 20.76 -10.79
C ARG A 57 -8.08 20.87 -12.17
N LYS A 58 -8.71 20.19 -13.12
CA LYS A 58 -8.94 20.58 -14.52
C LYS A 58 -8.45 21.99 -14.94
N GLY A 59 -7.58 22.01 -15.96
CA GLY A 59 -7.59 22.96 -17.08
C GLY A 59 -6.85 24.30 -16.94
N ASN A 60 -5.75 24.47 -17.67
CA ASN A 60 -5.77 25.29 -18.88
C ASN A 60 -4.52 25.03 -19.75
N SER A 61 -4.75 24.56 -20.96
CA SER A 61 -3.85 24.69 -22.10
C SER A 61 -3.59 26.18 -22.36
N TYR A 62 -2.37 26.65 -22.13
CA TYR A 62 -1.92 27.89 -22.75
C TYR A 62 -0.94 27.54 -23.87
N ASN A 63 -1.46 27.75 -25.08
CA ASN A 63 -0.75 27.75 -26.33
C ASN A 63 0.49 28.66 -26.26
N HIS A 64 1.58 28.18 -26.85
CA HIS A 64 2.74 28.98 -27.27
C HIS A 64 2.29 30.06 -28.28
N PRO A 65 2.81 31.30 -28.20
CA PRO A 65 3.69 31.71 -29.28
C PRO A 65 4.88 32.62 -28.90
N GLU A 66 5.83 32.66 -29.83
CA GLU A 66 6.76 33.74 -30.18
C GLU A 66 7.93 34.11 -29.24
N GLN A 67 9.19 33.81 -29.62
CA GLN A 67 10.05 34.42 -30.65
C GLN A 67 10.88 35.58 -30.08
N TYR A 68 12.20 35.36 -30.05
CA TYR A 68 13.26 36.22 -29.49
C TYR A 68 13.18 37.69 -29.95
N PRO A 69 13.38 38.68 -29.06
CA PRO A 69 13.80 40.00 -29.49
C PRO A 69 15.31 39.98 -29.74
N GLY A 70 15.72 40.25 -30.97
CA GLY A 70 17.10 40.62 -31.28
C GLY A 70 17.38 42.02 -30.72
N GLU A 71 18.47 42.15 -29.98
CA GLU A 71 19.12 43.43 -29.71
C GLU A 71 20.31 43.59 -30.66
N ILE A 72 20.37 44.79 -31.28
CA ILE A 72 21.35 45.41 -32.19
C ILE A 72 21.51 44.87 -33.63
#